data_AF-A0A0F9NVY5-F1
#
_entry.id   AF-A0A0F9NVY5-F1
#
_cell.length_a   1.000
_cell.length_b   1.000
_cell.length_c   1.000
_cell.angle_alpha   90.00
_cell.angle_beta   90.00
_cell.angle_gamma   90.00
#
_symmetry.space_group_name_H-M   'P 1'
#
loop_
_entity.id
_entity.type
_entity.pdbx_description
1 polymer ?
#
loop_
_entity_poly.entity_id
_entity_poly.type
_entity_poly.pdbx_seq_one_letter_code
_entity_poly.pdbx_strand_id
1 'polypeptide(L)'
;MIRLAANLSMLFTEHGFMDRFAAAAAAGFRGVEYLFPYDYEASELRAVLDENQLTQVLFNLPPGNWDTGERGLASLPGREDEFLQILKSGKNDSGYDCIVPSSGGKDSHWQVLKLIELGVRPLVVTASTCHLTEIGRKNIDNLA
;
A
#
# COMPACT_ATOMS: atom_id res chain seq x y z
N MET A 1 -17.14 5.59 -14.65
CA MET A 1 -16.30 6.70 -14.14
C MET A 1 -15.19 6.08 -13.28
N ILE A 2 -13.94 6.51 -13.47
CA ILE A 2 -12.78 5.97 -12.73
C ILE A 2 -12.85 6.47 -11.28
N ARG A 3 -12.62 5.58 -10.31
CA ARG A 3 -12.47 5.95 -8.89
C ARG A 3 -10.99 6.19 -8.63
N LEU A 4 -10.63 7.41 -8.25
CA LEU A 4 -9.25 7.80 -7.93
C LEU A 4 -9.10 7.98 -6.42
N ALA A 5 -7.92 7.61 -5.91
CA ALA A 5 -7.52 7.87 -4.54
C ALA A 5 -6.40 8.91 -4.52
N ALA A 6 -6.46 9.88 -3.61
CA ALA A 6 -5.37 10.83 -3.41
C ALA A 6 -4.31 10.22 -2.50
N ASN A 7 -3.05 10.21 -2.94
CA ASN A 7 -1.92 9.82 -2.10
C ASN A 7 -1.47 11.02 -1.25
N LEU A 8 -1.88 11.05 0.02
CA LEU A 8 -1.65 12.18 0.94
C LEU A 8 -0.19 12.30 1.40
N SER A 9 0.65 11.29 1.14
CA SER A 9 2.10 11.41 1.34
C SER A 9 2.77 12.25 0.25
N MET A 10 2.16 12.35 -0.94
CA MET A 10 2.73 13.04 -2.09
C MET A 10 1.92 14.28 -2.53
N LEU A 11 0.62 14.31 -2.25
CA LEU A 11 -0.28 15.42 -2.57
C LEU A 11 -0.62 16.25 -1.32
N PHE A 12 -1.01 17.51 -1.53
CA PHE A 12 -1.43 18.44 -0.48
C PHE A 12 -0.34 18.69 0.59
N THR A 13 0.94 18.65 0.18
CA THR A 13 2.09 18.78 1.08
C THR A 13 2.28 20.18 1.64
N GLU A 14 1.56 21.17 1.10
CA GLU A 14 1.39 22.51 1.65
C GLU A 14 0.60 22.51 2.98
N HIS A 15 -0.08 21.42 3.33
CA HIS A 15 -0.82 21.24 4.57
C HIS A 15 -0.15 20.23 5.52
N GLY A 16 -0.44 20.36 6.82
CA GLY A 16 -0.15 19.32 7.82
C GLY A 16 -0.93 18.04 7.51
N PHE A 17 -0.42 16.87 7.89
CA PHE A 17 -0.95 15.57 7.43
C PHE A 17 -2.47 15.42 7.65
N MET A 18 -2.97 15.76 8.84
CA MET A 18 -4.40 15.65 9.17
C MET A 18 -5.28 16.61 8.33
N ASP A 19 -4.75 17.78 7.96
CA ASP A 19 -5.48 18.75 7.13
C ASP A 19 -5.58 18.32 5.66
N ARG A 20 -4.72 17.39 5.21
CA ARG A 20 -4.72 16.88 3.82
C ARG A 20 -5.98 16.11 3.47
N PHE A 21 -6.66 15.53 4.45
CA PHE A 21 -7.93 14.82 4.25
C PHE A 21 -9.01 15.78 3.77
N ALA A 22 -9.16 16.93 4.44
CA ALA A 22 -10.11 17.96 4.02
C ALA A 22 -9.75 18.55 2.64
N ALA A 23 -8.46 18.78 2.38
CA ALA A 23 -7.99 19.24 1.07
C ALA A 23 -8.32 18.24 -0.06
N ALA A 24 -8.10 16.94 0.18
CA ALA A 24 -8.43 15.89 -0.78
C ALA A 24 -9.95 15.80 -1.06
N ALA A 25 -10.77 15.87 -0.02
CA ALA A 25 -12.23 15.87 -0.16
C ALA A 25 -12.73 17.09 -0.95
N ALA A 26 -12.18 18.28 -0.66
CA ALA A 26 -12.48 19.53 -1.37
C ALA A 26 -12.07 19.47 -2.85
N ALA A 27 -10.97 18.79 -3.17
CA ALA A 27 -10.54 18.53 -4.55
C ALA A 27 -11.39 17.45 -5.28
N GLY A 28 -12.40 16.88 -4.62
CA GLY A 28 -13.34 15.92 -5.22
C GLY A 28 -12.95 14.46 -5.07
N PHE A 29 -11.86 14.14 -4.36
CA PHE A 29 -11.52 12.75 -4.06
C PHE A 29 -12.52 12.14 -3.07
N ARG A 30 -12.71 10.82 -3.18
CA ARG A 30 -13.50 10.01 -2.24
C ARG A 30 -12.73 8.83 -1.67
N GLY A 31 -11.53 8.58 -2.19
CA GLY A 31 -10.57 7.65 -1.64
C GLY A 31 -9.28 8.36 -1.30
N VAL A 32 -8.60 7.92 -0.25
CA VAL A 32 -7.26 8.38 0.10
C VAL A 32 -6.34 7.19 0.40
N GLU A 33 -5.06 7.39 0.15
CA GLU A 33 -3.99 6.50 0.55
C GLU A 33 -2.80 7.30 1.09
N TYR A 34 -1.92 6.66 1.84
CA TYR A 34 -0.70 7.24 2.38
C TYR A 34 0.26 6.14 2.81
N LEU A 35 1.55 6.45 2.97
CA LEU A 35 2.54 5.43 3.30
C LEU A 35 2.36 4.90 4.72
N PHE A 36 2.55 5.74 5.75
CA PHE A 36 2.66 5.28 7.14
C PHE A 36 1.82 6.16 8.08
N PRO A 37 0.75 5.61 8.67
CA PRO A 37 -0.08 6.35 9.63
C PRO A 37 0.36 6.27 11.09
N TYR A 38 1.45 5.56 11.40
CA TYR A 38 1.74 5.05 12.75
C TYR A 38 2.10 6.11 13.81
N ASP A 39 2.25 7.38 13.40
CA ASP A 39 2.40 8.52 14.32
C ASP A 39 1.04 9.03 14.85
N TYR A 40 -0.08 8.51 14.35
CA TYR A 40 -1.44 8.93 14.69
C TYR A 40 -2.25 7.76 15.21
N GLU A 41 -3.18 8.04 16.13
CA GLU A 41 -4.08 7.02 16.64
C GLU A 41 -5.10 6.63 15.57
N ALA A 42 -5.42 5.33 15.48
CA ALA A 42 -6.36 4.83 14.48
C ALA A 42 -7.76 5.49 14.60
N SER A 43 -8.17 5.89 15.81
CA SER A 43 -9.42 6.61 16.05
C SER A 43 -9.42 8.03 15.49
N GLU A 44 -8.28 8.73 15.53
CA GLU A 44 -8.16 10.08 14.97
C GLU A 44 -8.24 10.04 13.44
N LEU A 45 -7.56 9.07 12.84
CA LEU A 45 -7.63 8.81 11.40
C LEU A 45 -9.05 8.42 10.97
N ARG A 46 -9.74 7.59 11.77
CA ARG A 46 -11.13 7.23 11.49
C ARG A 46 -12.04 8.46 11.54
N ALA A 47 -11.90 9.31 12.55
CA ALA A 47 -12.70 10.51 12.69
C ALA A 47 -12.54 11.44 11.49
N VAL A 48 -11.30 11.73 11.06
CA VAL A 48 -11.07 12.63 9.92
C VAL A 48 -11.55 12.03 8.60
N LEU A 49 -11.46 10.71 8.41
CA LEU A 49 -12.05 10.02 7.25
C LEU A 49 -13.58 10.20 7.22
N ASP A 50 -14.24 10.01 8.37
CA ASP A 50 -15.69 10.12 8.49
C ASP A 50 -16.20 11.55 8.28
N GLU A 51 -15.54 12.52 8.91
CA GLU A 51 -15.86 13.95 8.76
C GLU A 51 -15.79 14.41 7.30
N ASN A 52 -14.84 13.88 6.53
CA ASN A 52 -14.59 14.26 5.14
C ASN A 52 -15.21 13.30 4.11
N GLN A 53 -15.95 12.28 4.56
CA GLN A 53 -16.59 11.26 3.70
C GLN A 53 -15.59 10.57 2.76
N LEU A 54 -14.42 10.25 3.30
CA LEU A 54 -13.33 9.59 2.59
C LEU A 54 -13.23 8.12 2.95
N THR A 55 -12.91 7.29 1.96
CA THR A 55 -12.57 5.89 2.16
C THR A 55 -11.05 5.73 2.24
N GLN A 56 -10.55 5.05 3.27
CA GLN A 56 -9.17 4.57 3.29
C GLN A 56 -9.01 3.47 2.23
N VAL A 57 -8.15 3.70 1.24
CA VAL A 57 -7.91 2.76 0.13
C VAL A 57 -6.68 1.90 0.39
N LEU A 58 -5.57 2.51 0.79
CA LEU A 58 -4.30 1.80 0.99
C LEU A 58 -3.42 2.53 2.02
N PHE A 59 -2.72 1.75 2.84
CA PHE A 59 -1.53 2.20 3.55
C PHE A 59 -0.54 1.05 3.70
N ASN A 60 0.72 1.34 4.01
CA ASN A 60 1.78 0.35 4.11
C ASN A 60 1.94 -0.13 5.55
N LEU A 61 2.37 -1.39 5.72
CA LEU A 61 2.84 -1.92 6.99
C LEU A 61 4.03 -1.09 7.55
N PRO A 62 4.32 -1.16 8.87
CA PRO A 62 5.47 -0.48 9.45
C PRO A 62 6.76 -0.86 8.71
N PRO A 63 7.58 0.11 8.31
CA PRO A 63 8.71 -0.15 7.43
C PRO A 63 10.00 -0.53 8.18
N GLY A 64 9.93 -0.69 9.50
CA GLY A 64 11.12 -0.73 10.36
C GLY A 64 11.68 0.67 10.59
N ASN A 65 12.98 0.78 10.83
CA ASN A 65 13.68 2.03 11.03
C ASN A 65 13.99 2.73 9.70
N TRP A 66 13.06 3.59 9.27
CA TRP A 66 13.16 4.32 8.02
C TRP A 66 14.38 5.24 7.95
N ASP A 67 14.75 5.85 9.08
CA ASP A 67 15.84 6.82 9.19
C ASP A 67 17.21 6.16 9.03
N THR A 68 17.34 4.90 9.45
CA THR A 68 18.56 4.11 9.21
C THR A 68 18.55 3.37 7.87
N GLY A 69 17.57 3.65 7.01
CA GLY A 69 17.50 3.11 5.66
C GLY A 69 16.70 1.81 5.50
N GLU A 70 16.02 1.31 6.54
CA GLU A 70 15.14 0.14 6.39
C GLU A 70 13.94 0.48 5.50
N ARG A 71 13.49 -0.48 4.70
CA ARG A 71 12.40 -0.34 3.71
C ARG A 71 11.46 -1.56 3.77
N GLY A 72 11.05 -1.92 4.98
CA GLY A 72 10.24 -3.08 5.28
C GLY A 72 11.05 -4.28 5.77
N LEU A 73 10.36 -5.20 6.42
CA LEU A 73 10.98 -6.32 7.15
C LEU A 73 10.77 -7.69 6.47
N ALA A 74 9.88 -7.78 5.49
CA ALA A 74 9.42 -9.05 4.92
C ALA A 74 10.54 -9.93 4.33
N SER A 75 11.64 -9.32 3.87
CA SER A 75 12.79 -10.00 3.28
C SER A 75 14.05 -9.89 4.12
N LEU A 76 13.96 -9.52 5.40
CA LEU A 76 15.11 -9.42 6.30
C LEU A 76 15.27 -10.71 7.12
N PRO A 77 16.31 -11.52 6.86
CA PRO A 77 16.56 -12.74 7.64
C PRO A 77 16.74 -12.44 9.12
N GLY A 78 16.08 -13.20 10.00
CA GLY A 78 16.14 -13.05 11.45
C GLY A 78 15.15 -12.02 12.03
N ARG A 79 14.31 -11.40 11.20
CA ARG A 79 13.24 -10.46 11.62
C ARG A 79 11.84 -11.01 11.36
N GLU A 80 11.71 -12.31 11.10
CA GLU A 80 10.45 -12.97 10.73
C GLU A 80 9.39 -12.82 11.83
N ASP A 81 9.78 -12.98 13.09
CA ASP A 81 8.86 -12.86 14.23
C ASP A 81 8.27 -11.45 14.35
N GLU A 82 9.09 -10.42 14.16
CA GLU A 82 8.62 -9.03 14.19
C GLU A 82 7.66 -8.73 13.03
N PHE A 83 8.01 -9.19 11.83
CA PHE A 83 7.14 -9.07 10.68
C PHE A 83 5.80 -9.78 10.88
N LEU A 84 5.79 -10.96 11.51
CA LEU A 84 4.57 -11.69 11.85
C LEU A 84 3.72 -10.96 12.91
N GLN A 85 4.32 -10.26 13.87
CA GLN A 85 3.56 -9.44 14.83
C GLN A 85 2.91 -8.24 14.14
N ILE A 86 3.63 -7.58 13.22
CA ILE A 86 3.10 -6.50 12.39
C ILE A 86 1.87 -6.96 11.60
N LEU A 87 1.91 -8.15 11.00
CA LEU A 87 0.78 -8.65 10.23
C LEU A 87 -0.45 -8.93 11.10
N LYS A 88 -0.27 -9.34 12.36
CA LYS A 88 -1.38 -9.58 13.29
C LYS A 88 -2.12 -8.30 13.65
N SER A 89 -1.42 -7.16 13.76
CA SER A 89 -2.06 -5.89 14.11
C SER A 89 -2.85 -5.26 12.95
N GLY A 90 -2.56 -5.65 11.71
CA GLY A 90 -3.23 -5.13 10.51
C GLY A 90 -4.41 -5.96 9.99
N LYS A 91 -4.77 -7.08 10.63
CA LYS A 91 -5.82 -7.99 10.10
C LYS A 91 -7.21 -7.36 10.17
N ASN A 92 -7.99 -7.62 9.12
CA ASN A 92 -9.42 -7.31 9.05
C ASN A 92 -10.20 -8.54 8.52
N ASP A 93 -11.52 -8.40 8.38
CA ASP A 93 -12.41 -9.49 7.96
C ASP A 93 -12.36 -9.81 6.45
N SER A 94 -11.42 -9.24 5.68
CA SER A 94 -11.28 -9.50 4.24
C SER A 94 -10.83 -10.92 3.91
N GLY A 95 -10.33 -11.65 4.91
CA GLY A 95 -9.68 -12.94 4.72
C GLY A 95 -8.27 -12.82 4.12
N TYR A 96 -7.74 -11.64 3.86
CA TYR A 96 -6.34 -11.45 3.48
C TYR A 96 -5.59 -10.73 4.58
N ASP A 97 -4.34 -11.14 4.80
CA ASP A 97 -3.49 -10.54 5.83
C ASP A 97 -2.79 -9.27 5.31
N CYS A 98 -2.49 -9.21 4.01
CA CYS A 98 -1.87 -8.07 3.36
C CYS A 98 -2.06 -8.11 1.84
N ILE A 99 -1.76 -6.99 1.19
CA ILE A 99 -1.65 -6.89 -0.28
C ILE A 99 -0.18 -6.97 -0.66
N VAL A 100 0.14 -7.78 -1.67
CA VAL A 100 1.50 -7.89 -2.23
C VAL A 100 1.45 -7.56 -3.72
N PRO A 101 2.03 -6.42 -4.14
CA PRO A 101 2.20 -6.11 -5.55
C PRO A 101 3.19 -7.08 -6.19
N SER A 102 2.78 -7.80 -7.25
CA SER A 102 3.64 -8.71 -8.00
C SER A 102 3.77 -8.30 -9.46
N SER A 103 5.01 -7.97 -9.86
CA SER A 103 5.38 -7.62 -11.22
C SER A 103 5.53 -8.83 -12.16
N GLY A 104 5.39 -10.06 -11.64
CA GLY A 104 5.62 -11.29 -12.40
C GLY A 104 7.08 -11.77 -12.42
N GLY A 105 8.03 -10.99 -11.89
CA GLY A 105 9.43 -11.38 -11.78
C GLY A 105 9.71 -12.41 -10.68
N LYS A 106 10.94 -12.96 -10.69
CA LYS A 106 11.40 -13.93 -9.68
C LYS A 106 11.36 -13.38 -8.25
N ASP A 107 11.68 -12.11 -8.06
CA ASP A 107 11.87 -11.53 -6.72
C ASP A 107 10.52 -11.26 -6.03
N SER A 108 9.54 -10.74 -6.79
CA SER A 108 8.17 -10.58 -6.29
C SER A 108 7.49 -11.91 -6.02
N HIS A 109 7.75 -12.93 -6.86
CA HIS A 109 7.30 -14.30 -6.57
C HIS A 109 7.95 -14.89 -5.32
N TRP A 110 9.25 -14.69 -5.14
CA TRP A 110 9.95 -15.16 -3.95
C TRP A 110 9.37 -14.55 -2.66
N GLN A 111 9.06 -13.25 -2.68
CA GLN A 111 8.39 -12.59 -1.55
C GLN A 111 7.03 -13.24 -1.23
N VAL A 112 6.20 -13.51 -2.25
CA VAL A 112 4.91 -14.18 -2.05
C VAL A 112 5.09 -15.58 -1.46
N LEU A 113 6.03 -16.37 -1.98
CA LEU A 113 6.32 -17.72 -1.46
C LEU A 113 6.77 -17.66 0.00
N LYS A 114 7.64 -16.70 0.35
CA LYS A 114 8.07 -16.50 1.74
C LYS A 114 6.92 -16.18 2.67
N LEU A 115 5.98 -15.34 2.25
CA LEU A 115 4.80 -15.04 3.04
C LEU A 115 3.94 -16.30 3.26
N ILE A 116 3.74 -17.11 2.22
CA ILE A 116 2.99 -18.37 2.33
C ILE A 116 3.69 -19.37 3.26
N GLU A 117 5.02 -19.49 3.18
CA GLU A 117 5.82 -20.34 4.10
C GLU A 117 5.65 -19.91 5.56
N LEU A 118 5.48 -18.61 5.81
CA LEU A 118 5.21 -18.03 7.13
C LEU A 118 3.73 -18.14 7.56
N GLY A 119 2.87 -18.79 6.77
CA GLY A 119 1.46 -18.96 7.06
C GLY A 119 0.59 -17.71 6.80
N VAL A 120 1.12 -16.74 6.08
CA VAL A 120 0.41 -15.50 5.71
C VAL A 120 -0.47 -15.76 4.49
N ARG A 121 -1.65 -15.13 4.45
CA ARG A 121 -2.59 -15.16 3.33
C ARG A 121 -2.54 -13.84 2.53
N PRO A 122 -1.57 -13.66 1.61
CA PRO A 122 -1.48 -12.44 0.83
C PRO A 122 -2.53 -12.39 -0.29
N LEU A 123 -3.11 -11.21 -0.53
CA LEU A 123 -3.74 -10.91 -1.81
C LEU A 123 -2.65 -10.43 -2.78
N VAL A 124 -2.29 -11.28 -3.74
CA VAL A 124 -1.30 -10.95 -4.75
C VAL A 124 -1.97 -10.18 -5.88
N VAL A 125 -1.54 -8.94 -6.10
CA VAL A 125 -2.11 -8.07 -7.13
C VAL A 125 -1.05 -7.78 -8.18
N THR A 126 -1.38 -7.99 -9.44
CA THR A 126 -0.57 -7.54 -10.56
C THR A 126 -1.33 -6.46 -11.31
N ALA A 127 -0.63 -5.40 -11.70
CA ALA A 127 -1.18 -4.35 -12.53
C ALA A 127 -0.56 -4.45 -13.92
N SER A 128 -1.37 -4.83 -14.91
CA SER A 128 -1.01 -4.63 -16.30
C SER A 128 -1.22 -3.16 -16.66
N THR A 129 -0.29 -2.56 -17.40
CA THR A 129 -0.45 -1.19 -17.89
C THR A 129 -1.76 -1.07 -18.68
N CYS A 130 -2.64 -0.17 -18.23
CA CYS A 130 -3.94 0.06 -18.86
C CYS A 130 -3.81 0.65 -20.27
N HIS A 131 -2.64 1.19 -20.60
CA HIS A 131 -2.30 1.69 -21.93
C HIS A 131 -0.83 1.41 -22.24
N LEU A 132 -0.57 0.77 -23.37
CA LEU A 132 0.75 0.66 -23.98
C LEU A 132 0.74 1.49 -25.26
N THR A 133 1.79 2.28 -25.47
CA THR A 133 2.01 2.89 -26.78
C THR A 133 2.17 1.81 -27.84
N GLU A 134 1.97 2.15 -29.11
CA GLU A 134 2.19 1.21 -30.22
C GLU A 134 3.61 0.60 -30.18
N ILE A 135 4.62 1.43 -29.88
CA ILE A 135 6.01 0.98 -29.68
C ILE A 135 6.12 0.01 -28.50
N GLY A 136 5.49 0.32 -27.37
CA GLY A 136 5.48 -0.54 -26.19
C GLY A 136 4.86 -1.91 -26.48
N ARG A 137 3.77 -1.96 -27.26
CA ARG A 137 3.15 -3.21 -27.68
C ARG A 137 4.05 -4.01 -28.61
N LYS A 138 4.62 -3.39 -29.64
CA LYS A 138 5.54 -4.05 -30.57
C LYS A 138 6.77 -4.65 -29.86
N ASN A 139 7.30 -3.95 -28.85
CA ASN A 139 8.41 -4.46 -28.06
C ASN A 139 8.04 -5.72 -27.27
N ILE A 140 6.84 -5.78 -26.70
CA ILE A 140 6.34 -6.98 -25.99
C ILE A 140 6.12 -8.13 -26.96
N ASP A 141 5.50 -7.87 -28.11
CA ASP A 141 5.22 -8.91 -29.11
C ASP A 141 6.51 -9.55 -29.66
N ASN A 142 7.64 -8.84 -29.65
CA ASN A 142 8.95 -9.37 -30.04
C ASN A 142 9.59 -10.29 -28.98
N LEU A 143 9.06 -10.36 -27.75
CA LEU A 143 9.55 -11.24 -26.69
C LEU A 143 8.91 -12.64 -26.72
N ALA A 144 7.85 -12.82 -27.51
CA ALA A 144 7.14 -14.09 -27.70
C ALA A 144 7.73 -14.90 -28.87
#